data_AF-A0A4V1VEE2-F1
#
_entry.id   AF-A0A4V1VEE2-F1
#
_cell.length_a   1.000
_cell.length_b   1.000
_cell.length_c   1.000
_cell.angle_alpha   90.00
_cell.angle_beta   90.00
_cell.angle_gamma   90.00
#
_symmetry.space_group_name_H-M   'P 1'
#
loop_
_entity.id
_entity.type
_entity.pdbx_description
1 polymer ?
#
loop_
_entity_poly.entity_id
_entity_poly.type
_entity_poly.pdbx_seq_one_letter_code
_entity_poly.pdbx_strand_id
1 'polypeptide(L)' 'MKRICIGLLCLSLLFSTTGCATVLGGPISSSQKTKPAPGQQQRDVRVGWLIADILLFAPGLIVDFATGAIYKR' A
#
# COMPACT_ATOMS: atom_id res chain seq x y z
N MET A 1 -28.95 -6.59 14.85
CA MET A 1 -27.57 -6.14 15.19
C MET A 1 -26.48 -6.87 14.41
N LYS A 2 -26.34 -8.21 14.51
CA LYS A 2 -25.28 -8.98 13.81
C LYS A 2 -25.18 -8.72 12.29
N ARG A 3 -26.32 -8.68 11.58
CA ARG A 3 -26.36 -8.42 10.12
C ARG A 3 -25.95 -6.99 9.73
N ILE A 4 -26.18 -6.02 10.61
CA ILE A 4 -25.79 -4.62 10.40
C ILE A 4 -24.28 -4.47 10.63
N CYS A 5 -23.74 -5.12 11.67
CA CYS A 5 -22.30 -5.18 11.91
C CYS A 5 -21.54 -5.85 10.75
N ILE A 6 -22.08 -6.96 10.22
CA ILE A 6 -21.51 -7.63 9.04
C ILE A 6 -21.60 -6.75 7.80
N GLY A 7 -22.74 -6.07 7.58
CA GLY A 7 -22.89 -5.12 6.48
C GLY A 7 -21.89 -3.96 6.54
N LEU A 8 -21.68 -3.38 7.73
CA LEU A 8 -20.70 -2.32 7.96
C LEU A 8 -19.26 -2.82 7.78
N LEU A 9 -18.95 -4.03 8.24
CA LEU A 9 -17.64 -4.65 8.04
C LEU A 9 -17.37 -4.87 6.54
N CYS A 10 -18.31 -5.48 5.80
CA CYS A 10 -18.17 -5.67 4.35
C CYS A 10 -18.05 -4.34 3.59
N LEU A 11 -18.79 -3.31 3.99
CA LEU A 11 -18.70 -1.97 3.38
C LEU A 11 -17.35 -1.31 3.65
N SER A 12 -16.77 -1.50 4.85
CA SER A 12 -15.43 -1.02 5.18
C SER A 12 -14.34 -1.74 4.36
N LEU A 13 -14.50 -3.05 4.12
CA LEU A 13 -13.60 -3.81 3.25
C LEU A 13 -13.67 -3.35 1.79
N LEU A 14 -14.85 -2.96 1.30
CA LEU A 14 -15.03 -2.44 -0.06
C LEU A 14 -14.30 -1.09 -0.26
N PHE A 15 -14.37 -0.17 0.71
CA PHE A 15 -13.62 1.10 0.66
C PHE A 15 -12.11 0.91 0.81
N SER A 16 -11.66 -0.16 1.49
CA SER A 16 -10.25 -0.48 1.69
C SER A 16 -9.52 -0.90 0.39
N THR A 17 -10.25 -1.13 -0.70
CA THR A 17 -9.66 -1.40 -2.02
C THR A 17 -9.14 -0.16 -2.73
N THR A 18 -9.47 1.04 -2.23
CA THR A 18 -8.72 2.26 -2.56
C THR A 18 -7.44 2.22 -1.73
N GLY A 19 -6.36 1.70 -2.33
CA GLY A 19 -5.19 1.19 -1.61
C GLY A 19 -4.78 2.02 -0.39
N CYS A 20 -4.56 1.36 0.75
CA CYS A 20 -4.16 1.99 2.01
C CYS A 20 -3.00 2.99 1.84
N ALA A 21 -2.12 2.73 0.88
CA ALA A 21 -1.10 3.65 0.36
C ALA A 21 -1.59 5.09 0.07
N THR A 22 -2.81 5.27 -0.44
CA THR A 22 -3.35 6.58 -0.85
C THR A 22 -3.83 7.44 0.31
N VAL A 23 -4.07 6.86 1.49
CA VAL A 23 -4.55 7.61 2.68
C VAL A 23 -3.47 8.56 3.21
N LEU A 24 -2.19 8.21 3.07
CA LEU A 24 -1.06 9.02 3.55
C LEU A 24 0.03 9.28 2.49
N GLY A 25 0.16 8.41 1.48
CA GLY A 25 1.24 8.45 0.48
C GLY A 25 0.92 9.18 -0.83
N GLY A 26 -0.36 9.54 -1.05
CA GLY A 26 -0.83 10.19 -2.28
C GLY A 26 -0.82 9.27 -3.52
N PRO A 27 -1.05 9.80 -4.73
CA PRO A 27 -1.07 9.01 -5.95
C PRO A 27 0.29 8.41 -6.27
N ILE A 28 0.26 7.21 -6.87
CA ILE A 28 1.44 6.43 -7.28
C ILE A 28 1.95 6.94 -8.63
N SER A 29 3.24 7.32 -8.69
CA SER A 29 3.89 7.78 -9.92
C SER A 29 4.18 6.64 -10.91
N SER A 30 4.49 6.99 -12.16
CA SER A 30 4.93 6.03 -13.18
C SER A 30 6.25 5.35 -12.81
N SER A 31 7.18 6.08 -12.17
CA SER A 31 8.46 5.55 -11.68
C SER A 31 8.26 4.47 -10.61
N GLN A 32 7.29 4.64 -9.71
CA GLN A 32 6.98 3.67 -8.66
C GLN A 32 6.38 2.37 -9.23
N LYS A 33 5.47 2.49 -10.21
CA LYS A 33 4.79 1.33 -10.85
C LYS A 33 5.74 0.50 -11.70
N THR A 34 6.66 1.16 -12.39
CA THR A 34 7.54 0.49 -13.35
C THR A 34 8.68 -0.23 -12.63
N LYS A 35 8.78 -1.55 -12.82
CA LYS A 35 9.91 -2.31 -12.29
C LYS A 35 11.15 -2.05 -13.17
N PRO A 36 12.31 -1.69 -12.59
CA PRO A 36 13.54 -1.46 -13.35
C PRO A 36 13.97 -2.70 -14.13
N ALA A 37 14.46 -2.50 -15.34
CA ALA A 37 15.08 -3.55 -16.14
C ALA A 37 16.47 -3.93 -15.58
N PRO A 38 17.03 -5.09 -15.96
CA PRO A 38 18.42 -5.43 -15.62
C PRO A 38 19.39 -4.32 -16.05
N GLY A 39 20.27 -3.90 -15.15
CA GLY A 39 21.23 -2.81 -15.39
C GLY A 39 20.69 -1.40 -15.14
N GLN A 40 19.38 -1.23 -14.86
CA GLN A 40 18.83 0.06 -14.43
C GLN A 40 18.97 0.25 -12.92
N GLN A 41 19.00 1.51 -12.49
CA GLN A 41 19.00 1.88 -11.08
C GLN A 41 17.76 1.30 -10.39
N GLN A 42 17.96 0.65 -9.24
CA GLN A 42 16.84 0.15 -8.45
C GLN A 42 16.07 1.28 -7.76
N ARG A 43 14.78 1.00 -7.50
CA ARG A 43 13.89 1.93 -6.79
C ARG A 43 14.23 1.96 -5.31
N ASP A 44 14.36 3.16 -4.76
CA ASP A 44 14.56 3.37 -3.33
C ASP A 44 13.28 3.07 -2.55
N VAL A 45 13.40 2.37 -1.43
CA VAL A 45 12.29 2.12 -0.50
C VAL A 45 12.18 3.27 0.51
N ARG A 46 10.94 3.65 0.86
CA ARG A 46 10.66 4.56 1.97
C ARG A 46 10.75 3.81 3.29
N VAL A 47 11.95 3.79 3.88
CA VAL A 47 12.26 2.99 5.09
C VAL A 47 11.31 3.25 6.26
N GLY A 48 10.86 4.49 6.46
CA GLY A 48 9.89 4.81 7.52
C GLY A 48 8.56 4.07 7.37
N TRP A 49 8.05 3.95 6.13
CA TRP A 49 6.81 3.20 5.84
C TRP A 49 7.01 1.69 6.00
N LEU A 50 8.16 1.17 5.54
CA LEU A 50 8.53 -0.22 5.75
C LEU A 50 8.54 -0.59 7.24
N ILE A 51 9.12 0.25 8.10
CA ILE A 51 9.15 0.03 9.55
C ILE A 51 7.73 0.09 10.13
N ALA A 52 6.93 1.08 9.73
CA ALA A 52 5.56 1.22 10.19
C ALA A 52 4.71 -0.01 9.86
N ASP A 53 4.78 -0.53 8.64
CA ASP A 53 4.00 -1.71 8.24
C ASP A 53 4.46 -2.96 9.00
N ILE A 54 5.77 -3.15 9.21
CA ILE A 54 6.29 -4.30 9.98
C ILE A 54 5.80 -4.28 11.43
N LEU A 55 5.75 -3.10 12.06
CA LEU A 55 5.41 -2.98 13.47
C LEU A 55 3.90 -2.84 13.73
N LEU A 56 3.16 -2.22 12.82
CA LEU A 56 1.76 -1.83 13.04
C LEU A 56 0.77 -2.64 12.22
N PHE A 57 1.11 -3.04 10.99
CA PHE A 57 0.17 -3.70 10.09
C PHE A 57 0.84 -4.44 8.92
N ALA A 58 1.28 -5.68 9.15
CA ALA A 58 1.98 -6.49 8.15
C ALA A 58 1.23 -6.69 6.80
N PRO A 59 -0.12 -6.76 6.73
CA PRO A 59 -0.80 -6.82 5.44
C PRO A 59 -0.60 -5.55 4.59
N GLY A 60 -0.44 -4.38 5.23
CA GLY A 60 -0.13 -3.11 4.57
C GLY A 60 1.17 -3.19 3.76
N LEU A 61 2.18 -3.84 4.34
CA LEU A 61 3.47 -4.07 3.69
C LEU A 61 3.33 -4.75 2.33
N ILE A 62 2.52 -5.80 2.26
CA ILE A 62 2.32 -6.60 1.05
C ILE A 62 1.65 -5.75 -0.02
N VAL A 63 0.61 -5.01 0.37
CA VAL A 63 -0.14 -4.12 -0.53
C VAL A 63 0.76 -2.99 -1.04
N ASP A 64 1.61 -2.41 -0.20
CA ASP A 64 2.51 -1.32 -0.55
C ASP A 64 3.62 -1.75 -1.51
N PHE A 65 4.15 -2.97 -1.36
CA PHE A 65 5.06 -3.56 -2.34
C PHE A 65 4.36 -3.93 -3.65
N ALA A 66 3.15 -4.48 -3.59
CA ALA A 66 2.39 -4.87 -4.78
C ALA A 66 1.95 -3.66 -5.62
N THR A 67 1.58 -2.57 -4.98
CA THR A 67 1.17 -1.31 -5.65
C THR A 67 2.35 -0.43 -6.04
N GLY A 68 3.52 -0.64 -5.44
CA GLY A 68 4.71 0.20 -5.61
C GLY A 68 4.70 1.47 -4.77
N ALA A 69 3.73 1.64 -3.86
CA ALA A 69 3.64 2.78 -2.96
C ALA A 69 4.84 2.94 -2.02
N ILE A 70 5.45 1.81 -1.65
CA ILE A 70 6.62 1.77 -0.77
C ILE A 70 7.86 2.42 -1.39
N TYR A 71 7.89 2.63 -2.70
CA TYR A 71 9.05 3.23 -3.38
C TYR A 71 9.02 4.75 -3.31
N LYS A 72 10.18 5.40 -3.33
CA LYS A 72 10.29 6.85 -3.53
C LYS A 72 9.86 7.19 -4.96
N ARG A 73 9.38 8.43 -5.14
CA ARG A 73 9.00 8.94 -6.45
C ARG A 73 10.23 9.22 -7.30
#